data_AF-A0A7J2X1F8-F1
#
_entry.id   AF-A0A7J2X1F8-F1
#
_cell.length_a   1.000
_cell.length_b   1.000
_cell.length_c   1.000
_cell.angle_alpha   90.00
_cell.angle_beta   90.00
_cell.angle_gamma   90.00
#
_symmetry.space_group_name_H-M   'P 1'
#
loop_
_entity.id
_entity.type
_entity.pdbx_description
1 polymer ?
#
loop_
_entity_poly.entity_id
_entity_poly.type
_entity_poly.pdbx_seq_one_letter_code
_entity_poly.pdbx_strand_id
1 'polypeptide(L)'
;MIGISGYGVYMPVYRIKIEDIAKAWGDDPDTIKNGLLVYEITVKGRDEDQITVAVEAARNALKRAPEVDPKGIGAVYIGSESKPYAVKPSSTVVAAALGLELGVRGADYEFACKGGSEGIISIIAQVKAGMIKYGLAIGADCSQSWPGDVLEYTASSGGAAFIIGVKNNDSVAYFEGTYSVMSDTADFWRRDGVEFPRHTGRFTGKPAYFDHIIKAAEGLMNELNLKPSDFNYIVPHQPNGKFPIRVAKMLGFKIEQVEPGLVTPWTGNFYSGSALTGLCKALDNAEPGERILVVTFGSGAGADAFSIVVQDAIKRKRDLAPKVEDLINKRKVYVDYGVYARLWNKIKV
;
A
#
# COMPACT_ATOMS: atom_id res chain seq x y z
N MET A 1 -4.98 16.74 -17.21
CA MET A 1 -4.20 15.82 -16.34
C MET A 1 -5.12 15.24 -15.27
N ILE A 2 -4.72 14.15 -14.62
CA ILE A 2 -5.48 13.49 -13.56
C ILE A 2 -4.84 13.80 -12.21
N GLY A 3 -5.65 14.17 -11.23
CA GLY A 3 -5.26 14.59 -9.89
C GLY A 3 -5.70 13.62 -8.81
N ILE A 4 -5.00 13.65 -7.68
CA ILE A 4 -5.43 13.05 -6.41
C ILE A 4 -6.13 14.16 -5.62
N SER A 5 -7.43 14.01 -5.38
CA SER A 5 -8.23 14.97 -4.59
C SER A 5 -8.02 14.79 -3.09
N GLY A 6 -7.87 13.54 -2.64
CA GLY A 6 -7.62 13.19 -1.24
C GLY A 6 -7.00 11.81 -1.11
N TYR A 7 -6.32 11.58 0.01
CA TYR A 7 -5.71 10.30 0.35
C TYR A 7 -5.93 9.98 1.83
N GLY A 8 -5.93 8.70 2.17
CA GLY A 8 -6.19 8.25 3.52
C GLY A 8 -5.46 6.95 3.81
N VAL A 9 -5.11 6.75 5.07
CA VAL A 9 -4.48 5.52 5.56
C VAL A 9 -5.26 5.04 6.75
N TYR A 10 -5.32 3.73 6.90
CA TYR A 10 -5.70 3.09 8.14
C TYR A 10 -4.73 1.97 8.47
N MET A 11 -4.41 1.85 9.76
CA MET A 11 -3.75 0.68 10.31
C MET A 11 -4.35 0.40 11.69
N PRO A 12 -4.57 -0.88 12.06
CA PRO A 12 -5.08 -1.27 13.37
C PRO A 12 -4.24 -0.72 14.52
N VAL A 13 -4.76 -0.78 15.74
CA VAL A 13 -4.03 -0.30 16.94
C VAL A 13 -3.07 -1.33 17.53
N TYR A 14 -3.33 -2.63 17.33
CA TYR A 14 -2.50 -3.67 17.94
C TYR A 14 -1.15 -3.80 17.22
N ARG A 15 -0.10 -4.05 18.00
CA ARG A 15 1.26 -4.26 17.53
C ARG A 15 1.85 -5.50 18.19
N ILE A 16 2.65 -6.26 17.46
CA ILE A 16 3.54 -7.24 18.05
C ILE A 16 4.98 -6.89 17.68
N LYS A 17 5.87 -6.98 18.66
CA LYS A 17 7.31 -6.74 18.44
C LYS A 17 7.94 -7.96 17.79
N ILE A 18 8.97 -7.73 16.99
CA ILE A 18 9.73 -8.82 16.36
C ILE A 18 10.37 -9.73 17.42
N GLU A 19 10.78 -9.18 18.57
CA GLU A 19 11.28 -9.94 19.71
C GLU A 19 10.28 -10.98 20.24
N ASP A 20 8.99 -10.65 20.27
CA ASP A 20 7.96 -11.55 20.80
C ASP A 20 7.69 -12.72 19.84
N ILE A 21 7.74 -12.47 18.53
CA ILE A 21 7.65 -13.53 17.50
C ILE A 21 8.91 -14.40 17.54
N ALA A 22 10.10 -13.80 17.56
CA ALA A 22 11.37 -14.52 17.54
C ALA A 22 11.52 -15.42 18.78
N LYS A 23 11.14 -14.92 19.95
CA LYS A 23 11.13 -15.71 21.20
C LYS A 23 10.20 -16.92 21.12
N ALA A 24 9.05 -16.81 20.45
CA ALA A 24 8.11 -17.93 20.32
C ALA A 24 8.67 -19.07 19.46
N TRP A 25 9.53 -18.75 18.48
CA TRP A 25 10.15 -19.72 17.57
C TRP A 25 11.58 -20.12 17.92
N GLY A 26 12.19 -19.48 18.92
CA GLY A 26 13.59 -19.72 19.29
C GLY A 26 14.60 -19.06 18.33
N ASP A 27 14.18 -18.06 17.57
CA ASP A 27 15.04 -17.27 16.69
C ASP A 27 15.77 -16.16 17.47
N ASP A 28 16.91 -15.70 16.93
CA ASP A 28 17.63 -14.54 17.46
C ASP A 28 16.99 -13.22 17.00
N PRO A 29 16.39 -12.41 17.90
CA PRO A 29 15.67 -11.20 17.51
C PRO A 29 16.56 -10.16 16.81
N ASP A 30 17.82 -10.02 17.21
CA ASP A 30 18.71 -9.03 16.62
C ASP A 30 19.10 -9.41 15.19
N THR A 31 19.32 -10.69 14.91
CA THR A 31 19.50 -11.20 13.55
C THR A 31 18.27 -10.90 12.67
N ILE A 32 17.05 -11.11 13.16
CA ILE A 32 15.83 -10.83 12.39
C ILE A 32 15.65 -9.33 12.15
N LYS A 33 15.72 -8.50 13.21
CA LYS A 33 15.59 -7.04 13.10
C LYS A 33 16.64 -6.45 12.17
N ASN A 34 17.91 -6.81 12.34
CA ASN A 34 18.97 -6.32 11.48
C ASN A 34 18.89 -6.92 10.08
N GLY A 35 18.35 -8.13 9.93
CA GLY A 35 18.17 -8.85 8.68
C GLY A 35 17.10 -8.26 7.78
N LEU A 36 15.93 -7.93 8.34
CA LEU A 36 14.75 -7.42 7.64
C LEU A 36 14.58 -5.91 7.75
N LEU A 37 15.21 -5.27 8.75
CA LEU A 37 14.99 -3.88 9.15
C LEU A 37 13.51 -3.64 9.52
N VAL A 38 12.97 -4.51 10.38
CA VAL A 38 11.61 -4.44 10.93
C VAL A 38 11.68 -4.62 12.43
N TYR A 39 10.94 -3.81 13.18
CA TYR A 39 10.96 -3.75 14.64
C TYR A 39 9.62 -4.16 15.27
N GLU A 40 8.53 -3.88 14.58
CA GLU A 40 7.17 -4.26 14.96
C GLU A 40 6.29 -4.39 13.71
N ILE A 41 5.20 -5.13 13.85
CA ILE A 41 4.16 -5.25 12.82
C ILE A 41 2.79 -4.91 13.38
N THR A 42 1.89 -4.42 12.53
CA THR A 42 0.49 -4.20 12.92
C THR A 42 -0.29 -5.50 12.94
N VAL A 43 -1.24 -5.59 13.88
CA VAL A 43 -2.07 -6.77 14.11
C VAL A 43 -3.53 -6.32 14.07
N LYS A 44 -4.35 -6.99 13.26
CA LYS A 44 -5.79 -6.70 13.23
C LYS A 44 -6.46 -7.11 14.54
N GLY A 45 -7.48 -6.35 14.96
CA GLY A 45 -8.43 -6.76 15.97
C GLY A 45 -9.29 -7.95 15.53
N ARG A 46 -10.08 -8.49 16.47
CA ARG A 46 -10.97 -9.64 16.21
C ARG A 46 -12.13 -9.27 15.28
N ASP A 47 -12.52 -8.00 15.31
CA ASP A 47 -13.59 -7.35 14.55
C ASP A 47 -13.05 -6.52 13.37
N GLU A 48 -11.76 -6.67 13.05
CA GLU A 48 -11.12 -6.02 11.91
C GLU A 48 -10.79 -7.03 10.81
N ASP A 49 -11.01 -6.61 9.58
CA ASP A 49 -10.64 -7.34 8.37
C ASP A 49 -10.22 -6.36 7.27
N GLN A 50 -9.96 -6.92 6.09
CA GLN A 50 -9.56 -6.14 4.93
C GLN A 50 -10.60 -5.07 4.52
N ILE A 51 -11.90 -5.35 4.68
CA ILE A 51 -12.97 -4.41 4.35
C ILE A 51 -13.00 -3.26 5.35
N THR A 52 -12.88 -3.54 6.65
CA THR A 52 -12.87 -2.46 7.66
C THR A 52 -11.68 -1.54 7.47
N VAL A 53 -10.50 -2.08 7.16
CA VAL A 53 -9.31 -1.32 6.80
C VAL A 53 -9.57 -0.43 5.57
N ALA A 54 -10.18 -0.99 4.51
CA ALA A 54 -10.51 -0.25 3.31
C ALA A 54 -11.50 0.90 3.56
N VAL A 55 -12.55 0.65 4.37
CA VAL A 55 -13.55 1.67 4.75
C VAL A 55 -12.90 2.81 5.51
N GLU A 56 -12.08 2.53 6.52
CA GLU A 56 -11.45 3.57 7.33
C GLU A 56 -10.41 4.38 6.54
N ALA A 57 -9.63 3.74 5.69
CA ALA A 57 -8.72 4.43 4.78
C ALA A 57 -9.50 5.35 3.82
N ALA A 58 -10.61 4.88 3.24
CA ALA A 58 -11.45 5.66 2.35
C ALA A 58 -12.14 6.84 3.07
N ARG A 59 -12.62 6.66 4.30
CA ARG A 59 -13.14 7.74 5.14
C ARG A 59 -12.10 8.83 5.38
N ASN A 60 -10.86 8.44 5.65
CA ASN A 60 -9.76 9.39 5.80
C ASN A 60 -9.42 10.10 4.48
N ALA A 61 -9.53 9.42 3.33
CA ALA A 61 -9.37 10.05 2.02
C ALA A 61 -10.46 11.09 1.74
N LEU A 62 -11.72 10.78 2.06
CA LEU A 62 -12.86 11.70 1.95
C LEU A 62 -12.70 12.92 2.86
N LYS A 63 -12.23 12.75 4.10
CA LYS A 63 -11.91 13.88 5.00
C LYS A 63 -10.87 14.82 4.38
N ARG A 64 -9.89 14.30 3.64
CA ARG A 64 -8.90 15.10 2.91
C ARG A 64 -9.41 15.66 1.57
N ALA A 65 -10.61 15.30 1.13
CA ALA A 65 -11.26 15.81 -0.06
C ALA A 65 -12.67 16.34 0.28
N PRO A 66 -12.79 17.37 1.14
CA PRO A 66 -14.09 17.88 1.59
C PRO A 66 -14.97 18.42 0.45
N GLU A 67 -14.38 18.74 -0.71
CA GLU A 67 -15.09 19.16 -1.91
C GLU A 67 -15.73 18.00 -2.69
N VAL A 68 -15.39 16.75 -2.36
CA VAL A 68 -15.90 15.56 -3.04
C VAL A 68 -17.11 15.03 -2.26
N ASP A 69 -18.29 15.20 -2.83
CA ASP A 69 -19.48 14.48 -2.38
C ASP A 69 -19.28 12.97 -2.65
N PRO A 70 -19.37 12.08 -1.63
CA PRO A 70 -19.32 10.64 -1.82
C PRO A 70 -20.27 10.14 -2.92
N LYS A 71 -21.45 10.75 -3.07
CA LYS A 71 -22.43 10.39 -4.11
C LYS A 71 -21.93 10.64 -5.53
N GLY A 72 -20.91 11.49 -5.69
CA GLY A 72 -20.24 11.77 -6.96
C GLY A 72 -19.11 10.80 -7.33
N ILE A 73 -18.82 9.80 -6.49
CA ILE A 73 -17.84 8.75 -6.79
C ILE A 73 -18.47 7.74 -7.76
N GLY A 74 -17.90 7.63 -8.96
CA GLY A 74 -18.42 6.77 -10.03
C GLY A 74 -17.79 5.37 -10.11
N ALA A 75 -16.70 5.12 -9.36
CA ALA A 75 -16.05 3.82 -9.27
C ALA A 75 -15.33 3.62 -7.94
N VAL A 76 -15.36 2.40 -7.40
CA VAL A 76 -14.59 1.94 -6.23
C VAL A 76 -13.83 0.68 -6.59
N TYR A 77 -12.51 0.73 -6.48
CA TYR A 77 -11.64 -0.40 -6.78
C TYR A 77 -10.73 -0.73 -5.61
N ILE A 78 -10.70 -2.01 -5.26
CA ILE A 78 -9.98 -2.49 -4.08
C ILE A 78 -8.98 -3.55 -4.49
N GLY A 79 -7.69 -3.26 -4.35
CA GLY A 79 -6.62 -4.23 -4.44
C GLY A 79 -6.42 -4.97 -3.12
N SER A 80 -6.47 -6.29 -3.17
CA SER A 80 -6.23 -7.14 -2.01
C SER A 80 -5.96 -8.59 -2.41
N GLU A 81 -5.22 -9.32 -1.57
CA GLU A 81 -5.08 -10.78 -1.60
C GLU A 81 -5.65 -11.46 -0.32
N SER A 82 -6.29 -10.68 0.55
CA SER A 82 -6.86 -11.12 1.83
C SER A 82 -8.35 -10.78 1.97
N LYS A 83 -9.08 -10.79 0.85
CA LYS A 83 -10.53 -10.58 0.82
C LYS A 83 -11.24 -11.51 1.83
N PRO A 84 -12.19 -11.00 2.64
CA PRO A 84 -12.91 -11.83 3.61
C PRO A 84 -13.83 -12.86 2.94
N TYR A 85 -14.26 -12.58 1.71
CA TYR A 85 -15.08 -13.46 0.89
C TYR A 85 -14.33 -13.86 -0.37
N ALA A 86 -14.46 -15.12 -0.78
CA ALA A 86 -13.87 -15.59 -2.04
C ALA A 86 -14.55 -14.95 -3.27
N VAL A 87 -15.88 -14.82 -3.25
CA VAL A 87 -16.69 -14.42 -4.43
C VAL A 87 -17.47 -13.12 -4.24
N LYS A 88 -17.83 -12.76 -2.99
CA LYS A 88 -18.54 -11.50 -2.72
C LYS A 88 -17.54 -10.33 -2.72
N PRO A 89 -17.70 -9.31 -3.58
CA PRO A 89 -16.70 -8.24 -3.67
C PRO A 89 -16.71 -7.34 -2.43
N SER A 90 -15.52 -7.07 -1.87
CA SER A 90 -15.27 -6.07 -0.83
C SER A 90 -15.76 -4.69 -1.27
N SER A 91 -15.61 -4.34 -2.55
CA SER A 91 -16.06 -3.06 -3.13
C SER A 91 -17.54 -2.77 -2.91
N THR A 92 -18.41 -3.81 -2.92
CA THR A 92 -19.85 -3.63 -2.65
C THR A 92 -20.12 -3.18 -1.22
N VAL A 93 -19.37 -3.72 -0.25
CA VAL A 93 -19.51 -3.40 1.17
C VAL A 93 -18.93 -2.01 1.45
N VAL A 94 -17.78 -1.69 0.86
CA VAL A 94 -17.18 -0.35 0.99
C VAL A 94 -18.09 0.72 0.41
N ALA A 95 -18.65 0.50 -0.78
CA ALA A 95 -19.59 1.45 -1.38
C ALA A 95 -20.80 1.73 -0.48
N ALA A 96 -21.40 0.67 0.09
CA ALA A 96 -22.51 0.81 1.03
C ALA A 96 -22.09 1.54 2.33
N ALA A 97 -20.93 1.19 2.89
CA ALA A 97 -20.42 1.78 4.15
C ALA A 97 -20.05 3.26 4.02
N LEU A 98 -19.77 3.74 2.80
CA LEU A 98 -19.49 5.14 2.49
C LEU A 98 -20.74 5.90 1.99
N GLY A 99 -21.87 5.23 1.80
CA GLY A 99 -23.11 5.84 1.31
C GLY A 99 -23.04 6.30 -0.15
N LEU A 100 -22.31 5.56 -1.00
CA LEU A 100 -22.22 5.86 -2.43
C LEU A 100 -23.55 5.54 -3.14
N GLU A 101 -23.79 6.19 -4.29
CA GLU A 101 -24.98 5.94 -5.11
C GLU A 101 -24.95 4.56 -5.79
N LEU A 102 -26.12 3.96 -6.03
CA LEU A 102 -26.23 2.61 -6.64
C LEU A 102 -25.63 2.51 -8.06
N GLY A 103 -25.46 3.64 -8.75
CA GLY A 103 -24.81 3.71 -10.06
C GLY A 103 -23.29 3.58 -10.02
N VAL A 104 -22.68 3.43 -8.85
CA VAL A 104 -21.22 3.26 -8.69
C VAL A 104 -20.75 1.92 -9.26
N ARG A 105 -19.60 1.95 -9.96
CA ARG A 105 -18.93 0.73 -10.41
C ARG A 105 -18.06 0.16 -9.29
N GLY A 106 -18.02 -1.15 -9.15
CA GLY A 106 -17.21 -1.83 -8.13
C GLY A 106 -16.43 -2.99 -8.71
N ALA A 107 -15.17 -3.16 -8.31
CA ALA A 107 -14.39 -4.36 -8.58
C ALA A 107 -13.30 -4.54 -7.51
N ASP A 108 -12.93 -5.79 -7.29
CA ASP A 108 -11.78 -6.15 -6.46
C ASP A 108 -10.66 -6.66 -7.38
N TYR A 109 -9.46 -6.11 -7.25
CA TYR A 109 -8.29 -6.46 -8.04
C TYR A 109 -7.40 -7.43 -7.28
N GLU A 110 -7.04 -8.52 -7.94
CA GLU A 110 -6.05 -9.48 -7.46
C GLU A 110 -4.85 -9.49 -8.41
N PHE A 111 -3.73 -8.95 -7.91
CA PHE A 111 -2.41 -9.11 -8.51
C PHE A 111 -1.38 -9.00 -7.38
N ALA A 112 -1.47 -9.93 -6.42
CA ALA A 112 -0.68 -9.88 -5.18
C ALA A 112 -0.64 -8.44 -4.61
N CYS A 113 0.52 -8.01 -4.12
CA CYS A 113 0.77 -6.67 -3.60
C CYS A 113 0.65 -5.50 -4.62
N LYS A 114 0.40 -5.76 -5.91
CA LYS A 114 0.18 -4.73 -6.96
C LYS A 114 -1.30 -4.41 -7.18
N GLY A 115 -2.23 -5.21 -6.64
CA GLY A 115 -3.67 -5.03 -6.90
C GLY A 115 -4.18 -3.60 -6.62
N GLY A 116 -3.61 -2.91 -5.64
CA GLY A 116 -4.01 -1.53 -5.30
C GLY A 116 -3.69 -0.52 -6.41
N SER A 117 -2.55 -0.67 -7.09
CA SER A 117 -2.16 0.23 -8.20
C SER A 117 -2.94 -0.03 -9.48
N GLU A 118 -3.42 -1.26 -9.72
CA GLU A 118 -4.34 -1.56 -10.82
C GLU A 118 -5.65 -0.77 -10.71
N GLY A 119 -6.16 -0.63 -9.49
CA GLY A 119 -7.31 0.25 -9.21
C GLY A 119 -7.03 1.71 -9.56
N ILE A 120 -5.83 2.21 -9.23
CA ILE A 120 -5.39 3.58 -9.58
C ILE A 120 -5.35 3.76 -11.10
N ILE A 121 -4.69 2.87 -11.83
CA ILE A 121 -4.56 2.93 -13.30
C ILE A 121 -5.94 2.90 -13.96
N SER A 122 -6.82 2.00 -13.50
CA SER A 122 -8.18 1.87 -14.03
C SER A 122 -9.03 3.12 -13.82
N ILE A 123 -8.88 3.80 -12.66
CA ILE A 123 -9.57 5.06 -12.40
C ILE A 123 -8.97 6.21 -13.21
N ILE A 124 -7.63 6.29 -13.33
CA ILE A 124 -6.98 7.27 -14.20
C ILE A 124 -7.55 7.18 -15.62
N ALA A 125 -7.68 5.97 -16.17
CA ALA A 125 -8.24 5.75 -17.50
C ALA A 125 -9.71 6.21 -17.60
N GLN A 126 -10.56 5.82 -16.64
CA GLN A 126 -11.98 6.18 -16.65
C GLN A 126 -12.24 7.68 -16.48
N VAL A 127 -11.46 8.36 -15.64
CA VAL A 127 -11.55 9.82 -15.50
C VAL A 127 -11.06 10.50 -16.78
N LYS A 128 -9.94 10.04 -17.38
CA LYS A 128 -9.47 10.57 -18.67
C LYS A 128 -10.49 10.40 -19.79
N ALA A 129 -11.19 9.27 -19.82
CA ALA A 129 -12.24 8.98 -20.79
C ALA A 129 -13.56 9.74 -20.52
N GLY A 130 -13.68 10.47 -19.41
CA GLY A 130 -14.90 11.18 -19.03
C GLY A 130 -16.03 10.28 -18.55
N MET A 131 -15.75 9.01 -18.22
CA MET A 131 -16.76 8.04 -17.78
C MET A 131 -17.21 8.27 -16.33
N ILE A 132 -16.34 8.85 -15.50
CA ILE A 132 -16.59 9.18 -14.10
C ILE A 132 -15.92 10.52 -13.75
N LYS A 133 -16.49 11.24 -12.79
CA LYS A 133 -15.90 12.49 -12.26
C LYS A 133 -14.80 12.22 -11.24
N TYR A 134 -15.09 11.32 -10.30
CA TYR A 134 -14.16 10.82 -9.28
C TYR A 134 -14.22 9.30 -9.21
N GLY A 135 -13.09 8.67 -8.89
CA GLY A 135 -13.02 7.26 -8.49
C GLY A 135 -12.23 7.10 -7.20
N LEU A 136 -12.48 6.01 -6.48
CA LEU A 136 -11.83 5.63 -5.24
C LEU A 136 -10.99 4.36 -5.46
N ALA A 137 -9.67 4.49 -5.42
CA ALA A 137 -8.73 3.37 -5.43
C ALA A 137 -8.30 3.06 -3.99
N ILE A 138 -8.27 1.77 -3.63
CA ILE A 138 -7.86 1.31 -2.31
C ILE A 138 -6.90 0.14 -2.46
N GLY A 139 -5.79 0.15 -1.73
CA GLY A 139 -4.98 -1.06 -1.49
C GLY A 139 -5.01 -1.36 0.01
N ALA A 140 -5.53 -2.52 0.39
CA ALA A 140 -5.68 -2.89 1.79
C ALA A 140 -5.58 -4.39 1.97
N ASP A 141 -4.85 -4.83 2.98
CA ASP A 141 -4.71 -6.25 3.31
C ASP A 141 -4.61 -6.49 4.81
N CYS A 142 -5.04 -7.68 5.22
CA CYS A 142 -4.63 -8.39 6.42
C CYS A 142 -3.75 -9.57 5.97
N SER A 143 -2.49 -9.28 5.65
CA SER A 143 -1.57 -10.21 5.00
C SER A 143 -1.22 -11.43 5.84
N GLN A 144 -1.17 -12.61 5.23
CA GLN A 144 -1.12 -13.88 5.96
C GLN A 144 0.23 -14.58 5.80
N SER A 145 0.66 -15.30 6.84
CA SER A 145 1.91 -16.07 6.84
C SER A 145 1.78 -17.33 7.70
N TRP A 146 2.47 -18.38 7.27
CA TRP A 146 2.63 -19.58 8.09
C TRP A 146 3.27 -19.22 9.44
N PRO A 147 2.77 -19.77 10.55
CA PRO A 147 3.49 -19.68 11.83
C PRO A 147 4.90 -20.27 11.67
N GLY A 148 5.93 -19.51 12.08
CA GLY A 148 7.34 -19.91 12.01
C GLY A 148 8.02 -19.66 10.67
N ASP A 149 7.31 -19.13 9.67
CA ASP A 149 7.91 -18.68 8.41
C ASP A 149 8.47 -17.26 8.54
N VAL A 150 9.50 -16.92 7.75
CA VAL A 150 10.13 -15.58 7.76
C VAL A 150 9.12 -14.46 7.45
N LEU A 151 8.07 -14.75 6.69
CA LEU A 151 6.99 -13.80 6.40
C LEU A 151 6.19 -13.43 7.65
N GLU A 152 6.22 -14.22 8.74
CA GLU A 152 5.55 -13.88 9.99
C GLU A 152 6.10 -12.60 10.62
N TYR A 153 7.37 -12.28 10.38
CA TYR A 153 8.01 -11.06 10.84
C TYR A 153 7.63 -9.80 10.06
N THR A 154 6.92 -9.93 8.94
CA THR A 154 6.52 -8.77 8.12
C THR A 154 5.03 -8.74 7.79
N ALA A 155 4.34 -9.88 7.77
CA ALA A 155 2.92 -9.96 7.48
C ALA A 155 2.11 -9.18 8.52
N SER A 156 1.43 -8.12 8.07
CA SER A 156 0.70 -7.19 8.91
C SER A 156 -0.65 -6.76 8.30
N SER A 157 -1.33 -5.81 8.93
CA SER A 157 -2.66 -5.34 8.52
C SER A 157 -2.73 -3.82 8.35
N GLY A 158 -3.25 -3.36 7.22
CA GLY A 158 -3.36 -1.93 6.94
C GLY A 158 -3.63 -1.63 5.48
N GLY A 159 -3.80 -0.36 5.16
CA GLY A 159 -4.13 0.04 3.80
C GLY A 159 -4.20 1.53 3.60
N ALA A 160 -4.28 1.90 2.32
CA ALA A 160 -4.37 3.28 1.88
C ALA A 160 -5.42 3.42 0.76
N ALA A 161 -6.02 4.61 0.69
CA ALA A 161 -7.08 4.96 -0.26
C ALA A 161 -6.79 6.30 -0.93
N PHE A 162 -7.19 6.44 -2.19
CA PHE A 162 -7.02 7.64 -3.00
C PHE A 162 -8.31 7.97 -3.75
N ILE A 163 -8.73 9.23 -3.64
CA ILE A 163 -9.79 9.80 -4.46
C ILE A 163 -9.13 10.48 -5.64
N ILE A 164 -9.46 10.04 -6.85
CA ILE A 164 -8.80 10.45 -8.08
C ILE A 164 -9.84 11.09 -9.00
N GLY A 165 -9.51 12.24 -9.58
CA GLY A 165 -10.39 13.00 -10.46
C GLY A 165 -9.60 13.85 -11.45
N VAL A 166 -10.28 14.73 -12.19
CA VAL A 166 -9.57 15.69 -13.07
C VAL A 166 -8.75 16.65 -12.21
N LYS A 167 -7.48 16.87 -12.57
CA LYS A 167 -6.59 17.80 -11.87
C LYS A 167 -7.23 19.18 -11.82
N ASN A 168 -7.35 19.73 -10.62
CA ASN A 168 -7.83 21.08 -10.34
C ASN A 168 -7.07 21.69 -9.16
N ASN A 169 -7.43 22.91 -8.75
CA ASN A 169 -6.78 23.63 -7.65
C ASN A 169 -6.94 22.95 -6.28
N ASP A 170 -7.90 22.03 -6.13
CA ASP A 170 -8.15 21.25 -4.91
C ASP A 170 -7.45 19.90 -4.91
N SER A 171 -6.86 19.47 -6.01
CA SER A 171 -6.09 18.23 -6.07
C SER A 171 -4.78 18.41 -5.29
N VAL A 172 -4.48 17.53 -4.32
CA VAL A 172 -3.25 17.57 -3.51
C VAL A 172 -2.00 17.21 -4.30
N ALA A 173 -2.16 16.44 -5.37
CA ALA A 173 -1.11 16.05 -6.28
C ALA A 173 -1.71 15.66 -7.64
N TYR A 174 -0.87 15.44 -8.66
CA TYR A 174 -1.30 14.93 -9.95
C TYR A 174 -0.30 13.96 -10.56
N PHE A 175 -0.81 13.07 -11.42
CA PHE A 175 0.00 12.08 -12.13
C PHE A 175 0.57 12.71 -13.40
N GLU A 176 1.90 12.68 -13.55
CA GLU A 176 2.61 13.05 -14.78
C GLU A 176 2.62 11.88 -15.78
N GLY A 177 2.82 10.67 -15.28
CA GLY A 177 2.90 9.46 -16.09
C GLY A 177 2.81 8.20 -15.25
N THR A 178 2.59 7.07 -15.94
CA THR A 178 2.62 5.73 -15.35
C THR A 178 3.20 4.75 -16.36
N TYR A 179 3.91 3.74 -15.87
CA TYR A 179 4.54 2.71 -16.68
C TYR A 179 4.43 1.36 -15.96
N SER A 180 4.08 0.30 -16.68
CA SER A 180 3.86 -1.02 -16.09
C SER A 180 4.77 -2.06 -16.74
N VAL A 181 5.30 -2.97 -15.92
CA VAL A 181 6.08 -4.14 -16.34
C VAL A 181 5.41 -5.39 -15.81
N MET A 182 5.33 -6.44 -16.61
CA MET A 182 4.76 -7.72 -16.23
C MET A 182 5.51 -8.87 -16.87
N SER A 183 5.63 -9.98 -16.14
CA SER A 183 6.08 -11.27 -16.66
C SER A 183 5.41 -12.41 -15.90
N ASP A 184 5.51 -13.63 -16.41
CA ASP A 184 5.20 -14.83 -15.63
C ASP A 184 6.44 -15.23 -14.81
N THR A 185 6.40 -14.95 -13.52
CA THR A 185 7.46 -15.25 -12.55
C THR A 185 6.84 -15.85 -11.30
N ALA A 186 6.97 -17.17 -11.14
CA ALA A 186 6.38 -17.91 -10.01
C ALA A 186 7.20 -17.78 -8.71
N ASP A 187 7.28 -16.57 -8.15
CA ASP A 187 8.08 -16.27 -6.96
C ASP A 187 7.32 -16.42 -5.62
N PHE A 188 6.03 -16.02 -5.60
CA PHE A 188 5.13 -16.14 -4.45
C PHE A 188 3.69 -16.32 -4.94
N TRP A 189 2.94 -17.21 -4.28
CA TRP A 189 1.54 -17.51 -4.64
C TRP A 189 0.77 -18.13 -3.47
N ARG A 190 -0.56 -18.06 -3.52
CA ARG A 190 -1.47 -18.83 -2.66
C ARG A 190 -2.46 -19.57 -3.55
N ARG A 191 -2.56 -20.90 -3.38
CA ARG A 191 -3.55 -21.70 -4.11
C ARG A 191 -4.92 -21.60 -3.47
N ASP A 192 -5.96 -21.87 -4.25
CA ASP A 192 -7.32 -22.00 -3.73
C ASP A 192 -7.39 -23.08 -2.64
N GLY A 193 -8.20 -22.82 -1.61
CA GLY A 193 -8.34 -23.65 -0.42
C GLY A 193 -7.13 -23.71 0.51
N VAL A 194 -6.02 -23.02 0.19
CA VAL A 194 -4.83 -22.95 1.05
C VAL A 194 -4.84 -21.65 1.85
N GLU A 195 -4.70 -21.77 3.16
CA GLU A 195 -4.77 -20.63 4.09
C GLU A 195 -3.59 -19.66 3.94
N PHE A 196 -2.37 -20.18 3.80
CA PHE A 196 -1.15 -19.40 3.77
C PHE A 196 -0.39 -19.55 2.45
N PRO A 197 0.32 -18.50 2.00
CA PRO A 197 1.05 -18.53 0.74
C PRO A 197 2.29 -19.44 0.78
N ARG A 198 2.87 -19.66 -0.40
CA ARG A 198 4.19 -20.25 -0.62
C ARG A 198 5.07 -19.27 -1.38
N HIS A 199 6.38 -19.41 -1.21
CA HIS A 199 7.36 -18.60 -1.93
C HIS A 199 8.66 -19.37 -2.19
N THR A 200 9.44 -18.88 -3.14
CA THR A 200 10.72 -19.49 -3.57
C THR A 200 11.94 -18.86 -2.89
N GLY A 201 11.78 -18.39 -1.65
CA GLY A 201 12.86 -17.81 -0.84
C GLY A 201 13.63 -16.70 -1.58
N ARG A 202 14.95 -16.87 -1.77
CA ARG A 202 15.83 -15.87 -2.41
C ARG A 202 15.41 -15.46 -3.82
N PHE A 203 14.65 -16.29 -4.54
CA PHE A 203 14.16 -15.99 -5.88
C PHE A 203 13.12 -14.85 -5.88
N THR A 204 12.45 -14.55 -4.76
CA THR A 204 11.57 -13.36 -4.67
C THR A 204 12.34 -12.04 -4.75
N GLY A 205 13.66 -12.08 -4.53
CA GLY A 205 14.53 -10.90 -4.58
C GLY A 205 14.90 -10.50 -6.00
N LYS A 206 16.09 -10.94 -6.46
CA LYS A 206 16.71 -10.41 -7.69
C LYS A 206 15.87 -10.66 -8.96
N PRO A 207 15.42 -11.89 -9.26
CA PRO A 207 14.75 -12.17 -10.52
C PRO A 207 13.27 -11.72 -10.54
N ALA A 208 12.67 -11.44 -9.38
CA ALA A 208 11.31 -10.94 -9.27
C ALA A 208 11.30 -9.46 -8.85
N TYR A 209 11.30 -9.15 -7.55
CA TYR A 209 11.16 -7.79 -7.01
C TYR A 209 12.12 -6.76 -7.64
N PHE A 210 13.43 -7.02 -7.62
CA PHE A 210 14.39 -6.00 -8.08
C PHE A 210 14.33 -5.80 -9.59
N ASP A 211 14.22 -6.87 -10.38
CA ASP A 211 14.13 -6.78 -11.84
C ASP A 211 12.91 -5.97 -12.30
N HIS A 212 11.73 -6.26 -11.75
CA HIS A 212 10.49 -5.60 -12.16
C HIS A 212 10.44 -4.14 -11.72
N ILE A 213 10.83 -3.83 -10.48
CA ILE A 213 10.84 -2.44 -9.98
C ILE A 213 11.84 -1.59 -10.76
N ILE A 214 13.05 -2.11 -11.02
CA ILE A 214 14.07 -1.35 -11.76
C ILE A 214 13.57 -1.04 -13.17
N LYS A 215 13.08 -2.06 -13.90
CA LYS A 215 12.54 -1.87 -15.26
C LYS A 215 11.36 -0.90 -15.28
N ALA A 216 10.44 -0.96 -14.32
CA ALA A 216 9.31 -0.05 -14.27
C ALA A 216 9.73 1.40 -13.97
N ALA A 217 10.66 1.57 -13.01
CA ALA A 217 11.20 2.87 -12.65
C ALA A 217 11.97 3.52 -13.81
N GLU A 218 12.92 2.79 -14.40
CA GLU A 218 13.72 3.25 -15.53
C GLU A 218 12.85 3.51 -16.76
N GLY A 219 11.88 2.63 -17.05
CA GLY A 219 10.92 2.80 -18.14
C GLY A 219 10.16 4.11 -18.02
N LEU A 220 9.58 4.39 -16.85
CA LEU A 220 8.87 5.65 -16.63
C LEU A 220 9.78 6.87 -16.68
N MET A 221 10.95 6.81 -16.03
CA MET A 221 11.90 7.92 -16.04
C MET A 221 12.36 8.25 -17.47
N ASN A 222 12.61 7.23 -18.29
CA ASN A 222 12.97 7.41 -19.70
C ASN A 222 11.83 8.03 -20.51
N GLU A 223 10.58 7.57 -20.36
CA GLU A 223 9.42 8.14 -21.06
C GLU A 223 9.17 9.62 -20.70
N LEU A 224 9.42 9.98 -19.44
CA LEU A 224 9.27 11.36 -18.96
C LEU A 224 10.53 12.22 -19.15
N ASN A 225 11.62 11.63 -19.66
CA ASN A 225 12.95 12.26 -19.74
C ASN A 225 13.40 12.85 -18.40
N LEU A 226 13.23 12.07 -17.32
CA LEU A 226 13.62 12.39 -15.96
C LEU A 226 14.77 11.48 -15.50
N LYS A 227 15.47 11.91 -14.45
CA LYS A 227 16.52 11.13 -13.76
C LYS A 227 16.26 11.12 -12.25
N PRO A 228 16.93 10.25 -11.47
CA PRO A 228 16.73 10.15 -10.02
C PRO A 228 16.86 11.47 -9.24
N SER A 229 17.69 12.40 -9.72
CA SER A 229 17.86 13.72 -9.10
C SER A 229 16.69 14.68 -9.29
N ASP A 230 15.76 14.37 -10.20
CA ASP A 230 14.58 15.21 -10.48
C ASP A 230 13.37 14.85 -9.61
N PHE A 231 13.55 13.88 -8.71
CA PHE A 231 12.56 13.43 -7.74
C PHE A 231 13.01 13.83 -6.34
N ASN A 232 12.08 14.33 -5.54
CA ASN A 232 12.31 14.60 -4.12
C ASN A 232 12.22 13.30 -3.32
N TYR A 233 11.34 12.37 -3.73
CA TYR A 233 11.08 11.12 -3.02
C TYR A 233 10.96 9.93 -3.96
N ILE A 234 11.33 8.75 -3.46
CA ILE A 234 11.02 7.45 -4.08
C ILE A 234 10.36 6.52 -3.06
N VAL A 235 9.30 5.83 -3.50
CA VAL A 235 8.56 4.86 -2.71
C VAL A 235 8.46 3.54 -3.48
N PRO A 236 9.48 2.67 -3.41
CA PRO A 236 9.36 1.31 -3.89
C PRO A 236 8.43 0.50 -2.98
N HIS A 237 7.90 -0.62 -3.47
CA HIS A 237 7.20 -1.59 -2.63
C HIS A 237 8.08 -2.06 -1.45
N GLN A 238 7.47 -2.34 -0.31
CA GLN A 238 8.20 -2.51 0.96
C GLN A 238 7.86 -3.86 1.61
N PRO A 239 8.39 -4.99 1.11
CA PRO A 239 8.15 -6.29 1.72
C PRO A 239 8.86 -6.44 3.07
N ASN A 240 9.90 -5.62 3.29
CA ASN A 240 10.69 -5.43 4.50
C ASN A 240 11.34 -4.04 4.42
N GLY A 241 12.09 -3.61 5.44
CA GLY A 241 12.74 -2.29 5.45
C GLY A 241 13.97 -2.19 4.52
N LYS A 242 14.64 -3.31 4.20
CA LYS A 242 15.88 -3.29 3.39
C LYS A 242 15.67 -3.19 1.89
N PHE A 243 14.66 -3.89 1.36
CA PHE A 243 14.40 -3.98 -0.07
C PHE A 243 14.16 -2.61 -0.74
N PRO A 244 13.31 -1.71 -0.20
CA PRO A 244 13.11 -0.38 -0.78
C PRO A 244 14.39 0.45 -0.76
N ILE A 245 15.17 0.43 0.34
CA ILE A 245 16.45 1.14 0.44
C ILE A 245 17.44 0.62 -0.61
N ARG A 246 17.53 -0.72 -0.75
CA ARG A 246 18.46 -1.36 -1.69
C ARG A 246 18.11 -1.02 -3.13
N VAL A 247 16.84 -1.14 -3.54
CA VAL A 247 16.45 -0.87 -4.93
C VAL A 247 16.56 0.61 -5.28
N ALA A 248 16.23 1.51 -4.35
CA ALA A 248 16.44 2.93 -4.53
C ALA A 248 17.93 3.27 -4.77
N LYS A 249 18.83 2.67 -3.98
CA LYS A 249 20.28 2.81 -4.19
C LYS A 249 20.73 2.27 -5.55
N MET A 250 20.19 1.14 -5.99
CA MET A 250 20.50 0.57 -7.32
C MET A 250 20.06 1.50 -8.45
N LEU A 251 18.95 2.21 -8.27
CA LEU A 251 18.42 3.22 -9.19
C LEU A 251 19.12 4.59 -9.09
N GLY A 252 20.10 4.76 -8.18
CA GLY A 252 20.84 6.02 -8.02
C GLY A 252 20.17 7.06 -7.11
N PHE A 253 19.15 6.69 -6.36
CA PHE A 253 18.54 7.53 -5.32
C PHE A 253 19.35 7.50 -4.02
N LYS A 254 19.28 8.61 -3.28
CA LYS A 254 19.88 8.74 -1.95
C LYS A 254 18.89 8.30 -0.86
N ILE A 255 19.42 7.98 0.32
CA ILE A 255 18.59 7.48 1.43
C ILE A 255 17.54 8.50 1.89
N GLU A 256 17.87 9.78 1.84
CA GLU A 256 16.99 10.88 2.23
C GLU A 256 15.75 11.00 1.31
N GLN A 257 15.84 10.48 0.08
CA GLN A 257 14.69 10.40 -0.84
C GLN A 257 13.79 9.19 -0.53
N VAL A 258 14.27 8.19 0.23
CA VAL A 258 13.54 6.95 0.53
C VAL A 258 12.86 6.99 1.89
N GLU A 259 13.57 7.48 2.91
CA GLU A 259 13.12 7.50 4.31
C GLU A 259 11.73 8.14 4.53
N PRO A 260 11.37 9.25 3.85
CA PRO A 260 10.05 9.86 4.00
C PRO A 260 8.90 8.96 3.53
N GLY A 261 9.17 7.98 2.66
CA GLY A 261 8.20 6.98 2.23
C GLY A 261 8.28 5.65 2.99
N LEU A 262 9.32 5.43 3.80
CA LEU A 262 9.57 4.14 4.45
C LEU A 262 8.67 3.96 5.69
N VAL A 263 7.80 2.93 5.65
CA VAL A 263 6.82 2.63 6.71
C VAL A 263 7.00 1.25 7.32
N THR A 264 7.46 0.29 6.53
CA THR A 264 7.54 -1.13 6.91
C THR A 264 8.34 -1.44 8.17
N PRO A 265 9.41 -0.70 8.55
CA PRO A 265 10.10 -0.94 9.81
C PRO A 265 9.20 -0.92 11.06
N TRP A 266 8.09 -0.17 11.01
CA TRP A 266 7.18 0.08 12.13
C TRP A 266 5.76 -0.42 11.90
N THR A 267 5.50 -1.02 10.73
CA THR A 267 4.15 -1.41 10.32
C THR A 267 4.08 -2.82 9.76
N GLY A 268 5.19 -3.37 9.29
CA GLY A 268 5.20 -4.56 8.44
C GLY A 268 4.78 -4.25 7.00
N ASN A 269 4.38 -5.29 6.29
CA ASN A 269 4.02 -5.30 4.90
C ASN A 269 2.50 -5.45 4.76
N PHE A 270 1.82 -4.36 4.43
CA PHE A 270 0.39 -4.30 4.09
C PHE A 270 0.06 -4.82 2.69
N TYR A 271 0.96 -5.58 2.07
CA TYR A 271 0.81 -6.13 0.72
C TYR A 271 0.34 -5.06 -0.28
N SER A 272 -0.92 -5.12 -0.75
CA SER A 272 -1.51 -4.16 -1.70
C SER A 272 -1.53 -2.72 -1.19
N GLY A 273 -1.50 -2.54 0.13
CA GLY A 273 -1.44 -1.25 0.80
C GLY A 273 -0.03 -0.71 1.05
N SER A 274 1.04 -1.48 0.83
CA SER A 274 2.39 -1.13 1.32
C SER A 274 2.99 0.09 0.64
N ALA A 275 3.19 0.02 -0.70
CA ALA A 275 3.74 1.15 -1.46
C ALA A 275 2.82 2.36 -1.40
N LEU A 276 1.51 2.12 -1.37
CA LEU A 276 0.47 3.13 -1.30
C LEU A 276 0.47 3.89 0.05
N THR A 277 0.67 3.19 1.16
CA THR A 277 0.85 3.81 2.47
C THR A 277 2.15 4.62 2.52
N GLY A 278 3.22 4.11 1.89
CA GLY A 278 4.47 4.86 1.71
C GLY A 278 4.27 6.15 0.90
N LEU A 279 3.44 6.13 -0.16
CA LEU A 279 3.06 7.34 -0.90
C LEU A 279 2.32 8.32 0.00
N CYS A 280 1.39 7.86 0.84
CA CYS A 280 0.73 8.75 1.81
C CYS A 280 1.72 9.38 2.78
N LYS A 281 2.70 8.62 3.29
CA LYS A 281 3.76 9.18 4.16
C LYS A 281 4.63 10.19 3.42
N ALA A 282 4.98 9.93 2.16
CA ALA A 282 5.70 10.90 1.33
C ALA A 282 4.87 12.18 1.14
N LEU A 283 3.57 12.09 0.85
CA LEU A 283 2.67 13.24 0.74
C LEU A 283 2.50 14.02 2.07
N ASP A 284 2.56 13.34 3.21
CA ASP A 284 2.55 13.98 4.53
C ASP A 284 3.82 14.83 4.78
N ASN A 285 4.92 14.54 4.08
CA ASN A 285 6.20 15.26 4.21
C ASN A 285 6.49 16.22 3.04
N ALA A 286 5.87 15.99 1.88
CA ALA A 286 6.20 16.69 0.65
C ALA A 286 5.56 18.08 0.53
N GLU A 287 6.31 19.03 0.02
CA GLU A 287 5.87 20.40 -0.26
C GLU A 287 5.39 20.57 -1.72
N PRO A 288 4.61 21.63 -2.02
CA PRO A 288 4.14 21.89 -3.38
C PRO A 288 5.29 21.99 -4.40
N GLY A 289 5.09 21.39 -5.57
CA GLY A 289 6.09 21.31 -6.63
C GLY A 289 7.06 20.14 -6.49
N GLU A 290 7.13 19.49 -5.32
CA GLU A 290 7.97 18.31 -5.14
C GLU A 290 7.41 17.10 -5.90
N ARG A 291 8.34 16.26 -6.39
CA ARG A 291 8.01 15.08 -7.20
C ARG A 291 8.30 13.78 -6.44
N ILE A 292 7.38 12.84 -6.54
CA ILE A 292 7.44 11.52 -5.90
C ILE A 292 7.40 10.45 -7.00
N LEU A 293 8.38 9.55 -7.01
CA LEU A 293 8.35 8.31 -7.78
C LEU A 293 7.78 7.19 -6.90
N VAL A 294 6.67 6.58 -7.27
CA VAL A 294 6.15 5.39 -6.59
C VAL A 294 6.30 4.20 -7.51
N VAL A 295 6.79 3.07 -6.99
CA VAL A 295 6.89 1.84 -7.76
C VAL A 295 6.34 0.68 -6.94
N THR A 296 5.14 0.22 -7.30
CA THR A 296 4.54 -0.96 -6.67
C THR A 296 5.15 -2.24 -7.23
N PHE A 297 4.94 -3.35 -6.54
CA PHE A 297 5.34 -4.67 -7.01
C PHE A 297 4.31 -5.67 -6.52
N GLY A 298 4.01 -6.67 -7.33
CA GLY A 298 3.19 -7.82 -6.97
C GLY A 298 3.85 -9.06 -7.55
N SER A 299 4.00 -10.09 -6.73
CA SER A 299 4.53 -11.39 -7.17
C SER A 299 3.61 -12.05 -8.20
N GLY A 300 4.20 -12.91 -9.05
CA GLY A 300 3.51 -13.53 -10.19
C GLY A 300 4.04 -13.21 -11.61
N ALA A 301 4.65 -12.08 -11.98
CA ALA A 301 4.98 -10.86 -11.24
C ALA A 301 4.84 -9.60 -12.11
N GLY A 302 4.71 -8.44 -11.46
CA GLY A 302 4.62 -7.15 -12.14
C GLY A 302 4.91 -5.97 -11.22
N ALA A 303 5.13 -4.80 -11.84
CA ALA A 303 5.36 -3.53 -11.14
C ALA A 303 4.68 -2.38 -11.89
N ASP A 304 4.10 -1.43 -11.14
CA ASP A 304 3.60 -0.16 -11.69
C ASP A 304 4.41 1.00 -11.13
N ALA A 305 4.95 1.83 -12.01
CA ALA A 305 5.58 3.09 -11.68
C ALA A 305 4.62 4.26 -11.88
N PHE A 306 4.69 5.27 -11.00
CA PHE A 306 3.96 6.54 -11.09
C PHE A 306 4.89 7.71 -10.79
N SER A 307 4.85 8.76 -11.62
CA SER A 307 5.45 10.06 -11.31
C SER A 307 4.33 11.00 -10.86
N ILE A 308 4.44 11.48 -9.63
CA ILE A 308 3.40 12.28 -8.97
C ILE A 308 4.02 13.61 -8.54
N VAL A 309 3.37 14.73 -8.87
CA VAL A 309 3.80 16.07 -8.46
C VAL A 309 2.78 16.67 -7.49
N VAL A 310 3.30 17.15 -6.36
CA VAL A 310 2.51 17.72 -5.27
C VAL A 310 2.05 19.13 -5.62
N GLN A 311 0.83 19.49 -5.20
CA GLN A 311 0.22 20.80 -5.43
C GLN A 311 -0.07 21.53 -4.12
N ASP A 312 -0.35 22.83 -4.22
CA ASP A 312 -0.62 23.72 -3.08
C ASP A 312 -1.72 23.22 -2.14
N ALA A 313 -2.68 22.45 -2.65
CA ALA A 313 -3.76 21.88 -1.84
C ALA A 313 -3.28 20.95 -0.73
N ILE A 314 -2.06 20.40 -0.82
CA ILE A 314 -1.49 19.61 0.27
C ILE A 314 -1.45 20.40 1.58
N LYS A 315 -1.10 21.70 1.55
CA LYS A 315 -0.91 22.53 2.76
C LYS A 315 -2.18 22.70 3.59
N ARG A 316 -3.34 22.68 2.93
CA ARG A 316 -4.65 22.83 3.59
C ARG A 316 -5.36 21.50 3.85
N LYS A 317 -4.96 20.42 3.18
CA LYS A 317 -5.65 19.11 3.23
C LYS A 317 -4.91 18.05 4.05
N ARG A 318 -3.59 18.13 4.16
CA ARG A 318 -2.73 17.15 4.83
C ARG A 318 -3.21 16.82 6.26
N ASP A 319 -3.58 17.85 7.01
CA ASP A 319 -3.99 17.74 8.42
C ASP A 319 -5.49 17.47 8.65
N LEU A 320 -6.31 17.29 7.60
CA LEU A 320 -7.75 17.01 7.74
C LEU A 320 -8.06 15.56 8.16
N ALA A 321 -7.06 14.69 8.15
CA ALA A 321 -7.14 13.32 8.65
C ALA A 321 -5.79 12.92 9.29
N PRO A 322 -5.71 11.82 10.06
CA PRO A 322 -4.47 11.39 10.70
C PRO A 322 -3.33 11.17 9.69
N LYS A 323 -2.15 11.71 9.99
CA LYS A 323 -0.91 11.47 9.23
C LYS A 323 -0.40 10.06 9.47
N VAL A 324 0.36 9.52 8.52
CA VAL A 324 0.95 8.18 8.65
C VAL A 324 1.87 8.11 9.87
N GLU A 325 2.68 9.14 10.12
CA GLU A 325 3.56 9.18 11.29
C GLU A 325 2.78 9.21 12.61
N ASP A 326 1.61 9.83 12.64
CA ASP A 326 0.72 9.82 13.81
C ASP A 326 0.12 8.43 14.05
N LEU A 327 -0.33 7.76 12.99
CA LEU A 327 -0.84 6.38 13.06
C LEU A 327 0.26 5.39 13.45
N ILE A 328 1.49 5.66 13.01
CA ILE A 328 2.66 4.88 13.39
C ILE A 328 3.01 5.13 14.84
N ASN A 329 2.87 6.31 15.43
CA ASN A 329 3.43 6.58 16.78
C ASN A 329 2.39 6.64 17.90
N LYS A 330 1.12 6.88 17.58
CA LYS A 330 0.06 7.13 18.58
C LYS A 330 -0.87 5.93 18.70
N ARG A 331 -1.39 5.71 19.91
CA ARG A 331 -2.46 4.73 20.22
C ARG A 331 -2.12 3.26 19.88
N LYS A 332 -0.84 2.89 19.92
CA LYS A 332 -0.42 1.48 19.82
C LYS A 332 -0.80 0.70 21.07
N VAL A 333 -1.20 -0.55 20.89
CA VAL A 333 -1.37 -1.52 21.98
C VAL A 333 -0.53 -2.75 21.66
N TYR A 334 0.54 -2.98 22.43
CA TYR A 334 1.38 -4.17 22.23
C TYR A 334 0.66 -5.43 22.72
N VAL A 335 0.79 -6.50 21.97
CA VAL A 335 0.27 -7.84 22.29
C VAL A 335 1.41 -8.87 22.25
N ASP A 336 1.29 -9.92 23.06
CA ASP A 336 2.20 -11.06 23.01
C ASP A 336 1.87 -12.01 21.85
N TYR A 337 2.74 -13.00 21.62
CA TYR A 337 2.55 -13.99 20.56
C TYR A 337 1.26 -14.81 20.71
N GLY A 338 0.83 -15.13 21.93
CA GLY A 338 -0.40 -15.91 22.15
C GLY A 338 -1.66 -15.14 21.75
N VAL A 339 -1.73 -13.86 22.10
CA VAL A 339 -2.81 -12.96 21.68
C VAL A 339 -2.76 -12.71 20.18
N TYR A 340 -1.57 -12.47 19.61
CA TYR A 340 -1.36 -12.34 18.17
C TYR A 340 -1.85 -13.58 17.41
N ALA A 341 -1.38 -14.77 17.80
CA ALA A 341 -1.74 -16.03 17.15
C ALA A 341 -3.26 -16.29 17.23
N ARG A 342 -3.90 -15.93 18.36
CA ARG A 342 -5.35 -16.01 18.51
C ARG A 342 -6.09 -15.04 17.57
N LEU A 343 -5.67 -13.78 17.49
CA LEU A 343 -6.31 -12.76 16.62
C LEU A 343 -6.15 -13.10 15.13
N TRP A 344 -5.07 -13.79 14.77
CA TRP A 344 -4.80 -14.25 13.42
C TRP A 344 -5.34 -15.64 13.11
N ASN A 345 -6.10 -16.26 14.01
CA ASN A 345 -6.62 -17.64 13.87
C ASN A 345 -5.53 -18.70 13.59
N LYS A 346 -4.29 -18.46 14.06
CA LYS A 346 -3.15 -19.38 13.89
C LYS A 346 -3.20 -20.58 14.85
N ILE A 347 -4.08 -20.55 15.84
CA ILE A 347 -4.27 -21.61 16.83
C ILE A 347 -5.34 -22.56 16.29
N LYS A 348 -4.96 -23.80 15.98
CA LYS A 348 -5.92 -24.87 15.70
C LYS A 348 -6.57 -25.28 17.02
N VAL A 349 -7.86 -25.01 17.15
CA VAL A 349 -8.72 -25.44 18.27
C VAL A 349 -9.41 -26.76 17.97
#